data_AF-A0A7L4BMJ9-F1
#
_entry.id   AF-A0A7L4BMJ9-F1
#
_cell.length_a   1.000
_cell.length_b   1.000
_cell.length_c   1.000
_cell.angle_alpha   90.00
_cell.angle_beta   90.00
_cell.angle_gamma   90.00
#
_symmetry.space_group_name_H-M   'P 1'
#
loop_
_entity.id
_entity.type
_entity.pdbx_description
1 polymer ?
#
loop_
_entity_poly.entity_id
_entity_poly.type
_entity_poly.pdbx_seq_one_letter_code
_entity_poly.pdbx_strand_id
1 'polypeptide(L)'
;QMSNVSCTIEFILLAFADTRELQRLHFGLFLAIYLAALLGNGLIIGAVACDHRLHTPMYFFLLNLSVLDLGSISTTVPKSMANSLWDTRVISYCRCAAQVFWFLFFVSSEYYLLTVMAYDRYVAICKPLHYGTLMDSRSCIKMAAAAWGGGFLNAVI
;
A
#
# COMPACT_ATOMS: atom_id res chain seq x y z
N GLN A 1 39.27 -23.83 19.11
CA GLN A 1 38.46 -23.53 17.91
C GLN A 1 37.24 -22.76 18.38
N MET A 2 37.30 -21.43 18.31
CA MET A 2 36.24 -20.54 18.80
C MET A 2 35.09 -20.54 17.79
N SER A 3 33.91 -20.96 18.25
CA SER A 3 32.66 -20.85 17.52
C SER A 3 32.26 -19.37 17.41
N ASN A 4 32.16 -18.87 16.17
CA ASN A 4 31.54 -17.59 15.89
C ASN A 4 30.08 -17.64 16.32
N VAL A 5 29.77 -17.05 17.48
CA VAL A 5 28.40 -16.76 17.89
C VAL A 5 27.92 -15.58 17.05
N SER A 6 27.26 -15.85 15.93
CA SER A 6 26.51 -14.81 15.21
C SER A 6 25.31 -14.43 16.09
N CYS A 7 25.46 -13.34 16.84
CA CYS A 7 24.39 -12.71 17.59
C CYS A 7 23.28 -12.31 16.62
N THR A 8 22.29 -13.20 16.47
CA THR A 8 21.12 -12.99 15.62
C THR A 8 20.12 -12.27 16.52
N ILE A 9 20.02 -10.94 16.38
CA ILE A 9 19.00 -10.15 17.06
C ILE A 9 17.66 -10.51 16.42
N GLU A 10 17.01 -11.55 16.95
CA GLU A 10 15.67 -11.96 16.57
C GLU A 10 14.67 -10.96 17.15
N PHE A 11 14.07 -10.15 16.27
CA PHE A 11 12.94 -9.31 16.64
C PHE A 11 11.72 -10.20 16.88
N ILE A 12 11.47 -10.51 18.15
CA ILE A 12 10.24 -11.16 18.60
C ILE A 12 9.13 -10.11 18.54
N LEU A 13 8.26 -10.19 17.52
CA LEU A 13 6.99 -9.46 17.52
C LEU A 13 6.14 -10.02 18.67
N LEU A 14 6.00 -9.23 19.73
CA LEU A 14 5.45 -9.57 21.04
C LEU A 14 4.01 -10.13 20.97
N ALA A 15 3.82 -11.31 21.57
CA ALA A 15 2.60 -11.88 22.15
C ALA A 15 1.22 -11.51 21.55
N PHE A 16 0.71 -12.34 20.64
CA PHE A 16 -0.74 -12.49 20.37
C PHE A 16 -1.23 -13.93 20.57
N ALA A 17 -0.44 -14.76 21.25
CA ALA A 17 -0.70 -16.17 21.46
C ALA A 17 -1.13 -16.41 22.90
N ASP A 18 -2.44 -16.48 23.12
CA ASP A 18 -2.95 -17.21 24.30
C ASP A 18 -4.19 -18.07 24.02
N THR A 19 -4.83 -17.97 22.85
CA THR A 19 -5.92 -18.88 22.46
C THR A 19 -5.90 -19.24 20.98
N ARG A 20 -5.83 -20.54 20.65
CA ARG A 20 -5.94 -21.11 19.28
C ARG A 20 -7.21 -20.68 18.52
N GLU A 21 -8.25 -20.27 19.25
CA GLU A 21 -9.48 -19.72 18.69
C GLU A 21 -9.27 -18.30 18.13
N LEU A 22 -8.54 -17.44 18.85
CA LEU A 22 -8.25 -16.06 18.44
C LEU A 22 -7.39 -16.01 17.18
N GLN A 23 -6.46 -16.94 17.02
CA GLN A 23 -5.60 -17.08 15.84
C GLN A 23 -6.42 -17.43 14.58
N ARG A 24 -7.42 -18.33 14.70
CA ARG A 24 -8.34 -18.66 13.61
C ARG A 24 -9.23 -17.47 13.23
N LEU A 25 -9.71 -16.72 14.21
CA LEU A 25 -10.49 -15.50 13.96
C LEU A 25 -9.65 -14.43 13.25
N HIS A 26 -8.40 -14.20 13.68
CA HIS A 26 -7.49 -13.27 13.01
C HIS A 26 -7.22 -13.69 11.57
N PHE A 27 -6.95 -14.98 11.33
CA PHE A 27 -6.75 -15.50 9.98
C PHE A 27 -7.99 -15.26 9.09
N GLY A 28 -9.18 -15.58 9.58
CA GLY A 28 -10.44 -15.35 8.86
C GLY A 28 -10.69 -13.87 8.58
N LEU A 29 -10.44 -12.99 9.55
CA LEU A 29 -10.59 -11.55 9.40
C LEU A 29 -9.62 -10.97 8.35
N PHE A 30 -8.32 -11.31 8.44
CA PHE A 30 -7.33 -10.85 7.46
C PHE A 30 -7.63 -11.37 6.06
N LEU A 31 -8.07 -12.62 5.92
CA LEU A 31 -8.47 -13.20 4.64
C LEU A 31 -9.71 -12.47 4.05
N ALA A 32 -10.71 -12.18 4.89
CA ALA A 32 -11.90 -11.45 4.45
C ALA A 32 -11.54 -10.03 3.98
N ILE A 33 -10.71 -9.31 4.73
CA ILE A 33 -10.20 -7.98 4.35
C ILE A 33 -9.44 -8.06 3.04
N TYR A 34 -8.56 -9.05 2.88
CA TYR A 34 -7.79 -9.27 1.64
C TYR A 34 -8.70 -9.46 0.43
N LEU A 35 -9.68 -10.37 0.52
CA LEU A 35 -10.61 -10.64 -0.57
C LEU A 35 -11.49 -9.43 -0.89
N ALA A 36 -11.99 -8.74 0.14
CA ALA A 36 -12.82 -7.56 -0.02
C ALA A 36 -12.04 -6.43 -0.72
N ALA A 37 -10.80 -6.19 -0.32
CA ALA A 37 -9.96 -5.17 -0.91
C ALA A 37 -9.48 -5.55 -2.32
N LEU A 38 -9.18 -6.82 -2.57
CA LEU A 38 -8.82 -7.31 -3.91
C LEU A 38 -10.00 -7.13 -4.87
N LEU A 39 -11.20 -7.50 -4.43
CA LEU A 39 -12.42 -7.29 -5.20
C LEU A 39 -12.70 -5.80 -5.41
N GLY A 40 -12.65 -4.99 -4.35
CA GLY A 40 -12.91 -3.56 -4.40
C GLY A 40 -11.97 -2.82 -5.36
N ASN A 41 -10.67 -2.97 -5.16
CA ASN A 41 -9.65 -2.34 -6.03
C ASN A 41 -9.67 -2.90 -7.45
N GLY A 42 -9.92 -4.20 -7.61
CA GLY A 42 -10.10 -4.82 -8.92
C GLY A 42 -11.31 -4.28 -9.68
N LEU A 43 -12.43 -4.04 -8.99
CA LEU A 43 -13.62 -3.43 -9.57
C LEU A 43 -13.37 -1.98 -9.98
N ILE A 44 -12.62 -1.20 -9.19
CA ILE A 44 -12.25 0.18 -9.54
C ILE A 44 -11.42 0.19 -10.83
N ILE A 45 -10.39 -0.66 -10.90
CA ILE A 45 -9.54 -0.79 -12.11
C ILE A 45 -10.38 -1.23 -13.30
N GLY A 46 -11.24 -2.24 -13.13
CA GLY A 46 -12.14 -2.73 -14.17
C GLY A 46 -13.12 -1.68 -14.66
N ALA A 47 -13.73 -0.91 -13.76
CA ALA A 47 -14.65 0.16 -14.10
C ALA A 47 -13.96 1.28 -14.90
N VAL A 48 -12.74 1.67 -14.50
CA VAL A 48 -11.93 2.66 -15.24
C VAL A 48 -11.51 2.12 -16.62
N ALA A 49 -11.20 0.83 -16.73
CA ALA A 49 -10.82 0.21 -18.00
C ALA A 49 -12.00 0.05 -18.98
N CYS A 50 -13.20 -0.22 -18.47
CA CYS A 50 -14.40 -0.41 -19.29
C CYS A 50 -15.02 0.90 -19.78
N ASP A 51 -14.89 2.00 -19.03
CA ASP A 51 -15.51 3.27 -19.40
C ASP A 51 -14.49 4.32 -19.88
N HIS A 52 -14.32 4.39 -21.20
CA HIS A 52 -13.41 5.34 -21.84
C HIS A 52 -13.86 6.81 -21.71
N ARG A 53 -15.14 7.06 -21.37
CA ARG A 53 -15.66 8.43 -21.20
C ARG A 53 -15.36 9.00 -19.80
N LEU A 54 -14.84 8.18 -18.91
CA LEU A 54 -14.45 8.52 -17.54
C LEU A 54 -12.98 8.95 -17.41
N HIS A 55 -12.30 9.34 -18.49
CA HIS A 55 -10.90 9.82 -18.48
C HIS A 55 -10.74 11.23 -17.86
N THR A 56 -11.22 11.42 -16.63
CA THR A 56 -10.92 12.61 -15.82
C THR A 56 -9.66 12.38 -14.97
N PRO A 57 -8.90 13.43 -14.60
CA PRO A 57 -7.67 13.31 -13.81
C PRO A 57 -7.85 12.50 -12.52
N MET A 58 -9.03 12.60 -11.90
CA MET A 58 -9.40 11.87 -10.69
C MET A 58 -9.35 10.35 -10.87
N TYR A 59 -9.84 9.80 -11.99
CA TYR A 59 -9.83 8.35 -12.23
C TYR A 59 -8.43 7.82 -12.48
N PHE A 60 -7.55 8.62 -13.08
CA PHE A 60 -6.14 8.27 -13.20
C PHE A 60 -5.48 8.14 -11.82
N PHE A 61 -5.74 9.07 -10.90
CA PHE A 61 -5.24 8.97 -9.52
C PHE A 61 -5.86 7.80 -8.75
N LEU A 62 -7.15 7.53 -8.93
CA LEU A 62 -7.81 6.34 -8.35
C LEU A 62 -7.20 5.03 -8.82
N LEU A 63 -6.79 4.95 -10.10
CA LEU A 63 -6.11 3.76 -10.62
C LEU A 63 -4.73 3.59 -9.96
N ASN A 64 -3.97 4.67 -9.80
CA ASN A 64 -2.68 4.61 -9.07
C ASN A 64 -2.89 4.20 -7.60
N LEU A 65 -3.90 4.74 -6.94
CA LEU A 65 -4.26 4.41 -5.56
C LEU A 65 -4.63 2.92 -5.44
N SER A 66 -5.47 2.42 -6.35
CA SER A 66 -5.89 1.00 -6.37
C SER A 66 -4.70 0.05 -6.57
N VAL A 67 -3.71 0.45 -7.38
CA VAL A 67 -2.46 -0.33 -7.57
C VAL A 67 -1.62 -0.34 -6.30
N LEU A 68 -1.49 0.79 -5.60
CA LEU A 68 -0.79 0.86 -4.32
C LEU A 68 -1.49 0.01 -3.24
N ASP A 69 -2.83 0.05 -3.18
CA ASP A 69 -3.61 -0.75 -2.22
C ASP A 69 -3.45 -2.25 -2.45
N LEU A 70 -3.47 -2.69 -3.71
CA LEU A 70 -3.18 -4.09 -4.04
C LEU A 70 -1.75 -4.48 -3.64
N GLY A 71 -0.77 -3.60 -3.85
CA GLY A 71 0.61 -3.81 -3.44
C GLY A 71 0.78 -3.88 -1.91
N SER A 72 0.17 -2.97 -1.17
CA SER A 72 0.26 -2.89 0.30
C SER A 72 -0.37 -4.12 0.96
N ILE A 73 -1.52 -4.55 0.45
CA ILE A 73 -2.26 -5.71 0.96
C ILE A 73 -1.54 -7.01 0.59
N SER A 74 -0.99 -7.11 -0.63
CA SER A 74 -0.20 -8.28 -1.06
C SER A 74 1.12 -8.43 -0.31
N THR A 75 1.69 -7.36 0.24
CA THR A 75 2.94 -7.44 1.02
C THR A 75 2.68 -7.68 2.52
N THR A 76 1.58 -7.13 3.06
CA THR A 76 1.25 -7.19 4.49
C THR A 76 0.50 -8.46 4.86
N VAL A 77 -0.52 -8.84 4.09
CA VAL A 77 -1.48 -9.90 4.48
C VAL A 77 -0.90 -11.31 4.36
N PRO A 78 -0.24 -11.73 3.26
CA PRO A 78 0.31 -13.07 3.16
C PRO A 78 1.35 -13.37 4.25
N LYS A 79 2.07 -12.34 4.70
CA LYS A 79 3.07 -12.47 5.77
C LYS A 79 2.41 -12.59 7.15
N SER A 80 1.36 -11.82 7.43
CA SER A 80 0.54 -11.98 8.63
C SER A 80 -0.11 -13.37 8.69
N MET A 81 -0.68 -13.84 7.57
CA MET A 81 -1.28 -15.18 7.44
C MET A 81 -0.25 -16.30 7.59
N ALA A 82 0.93 -16.19 6.97
CA ALA A 82 2.00 -17.17 7.13
C ALA A 82 2.52 -17.23 8.57
N ASN A 83 2.68 -16.07 9.22
CA ASN A 83 3.08 -16.00 10.64
C ASN A 83 2.02 -16.63 11.55
N SER A 84 0.74 -16.45 11.22
CA SER A 84 -0.38 -17.06 11.94
C SER A 84 -0.57 -18.55 11.64
N LEU A 85 -0.04 -19.11 10.56
CA LEU A 85 -0.21 -20.53 10.22
C LEU A 85 0.97 -21.40 10.66
N TRP A 86 2.18 -20.85 10.59
CA TRP A 86 3.40 -21.66 10.63
C TRP A 86 4.25 -21.49 11.90
N ASP A 87 3.80 -20.67 12.86
CA ASP A 87 4.46 -20.36 14.16
C ASP A 87 5.98 -20.10 14.05
N THR A 88 6.44 -19.74 12.85
CA THR A 88 7.86 -19.56 12.53
C THR A 88 8.19 -18.10 12.75
N ARG A 89 8.50 -17.78 14.00
CA ARG A 89 8.88 -16.43 14.46
C ARG A 89 10.21 -15.92 13.87
N VAL A 90 10.88 -16.70 13.03
CA VAL A 90 12.24 -16.40 12.55
C VAL A 90 12.18 -15.68 11.20
N ILE A 91 12.10 -14.35 11.25
CA ILE A 91 12.24 -13.48 10.10
C ILE A 91 13.72 -13.07 10.00
N SER A 92 14.37 -13.41 8.88
CA SER A 92 15.73 -12.91 8.60
C SER A 92 15.74 -11.38 8.55
N TYR A 93 16.82 -10.75 9.05
CA TYR A 93 16.99 -9.30 9.04
C TYR A 93 16.65 -8.68 7.67
N CYS A 94 17.13 -9.25 6.56
CA CYS A 94 16.82 -8.76 5.21
C CYS A 94 15.33 -8.81 4.88
N ARG A 95 14.60 -9.86 5.33
CA ARG A 95 13.14 -9.97 5.16
C ARG A 95 12.36 -9.00 6.04
N CYS A 96 12.90 -8.64 7.20
CA CYS A 96 12.32 -7.63 8.09
C CYS A 96 12.49 -6.23 7.49
N ALA A 97 13.74 -5.88 7.13
CA ALA A 97 14.07 -4.61 6.48
C ALA A 97 13.26 -4.39 5.20
N ALA A 98 13.16 -5.40 4.34
CA ALA A 98 12.35 -5.31 3.13
C ALA A 98 10.85 -5.08 3.44
N GLN A 99 10.30 -5.73 4.48
CA GLN A 99 8.89 -5.54 4.85
C GLN A 99 8.63 -4.11 5.35
N VAL A 100 9.48 -3.59 6.23
CA VAL A 100 9.35 -2.23 6.76
C VAL A 100 9.49 -1.22 5.61
N PHE A 101 10.46 -1.42 4.73
CA PHE A 101 10.64 -0.61 3.53
C PHE A 101 9.38 -0.55 2.65
N TRP A 102 8.84 -1.70 2.27
CA TRP A 102 7.62 -1.75 1.44
C TRP A 102 6.43 -1.12 2.15
N PHE A 103 6.26 -1.37 3.45
CA PHE A 103 5.19 -0.77 4.24
C PHE A 103 5.27 0.77 4.24
N LEU A 104 6.44 1.33 4.56
CA LEU A 104 6.67 2.77 4.55
C LEU A 104 6.46 3.35 3.15
N PHE A 105 6.96 2.67 2.12
CA PHE A 105 6.80 3.08 0.72
C PHE A 105 5.32 3.20 0.32
N PHE A 106 4.52 2.16 0.61
CA PHE A 106 3.10 2.15 0.25
C PHE A 106 2.32 3.22 1.01
N VAL A 107 2.46 3.32 2.34
CA VAL A 107 1.75 4.31 3.17
C VAL A 107 2.10 5.74 2.75
N SER A 108 3.37 6.01 2.49
CA SER A 108 3.83 7.34 2.07
C SER A 108 3.28 7.71 0.68
N SER A 109 3.35 6.77 -0.27
CA SER A 109 2.85 6.98 -1.63
C SER A 109 1.33 7.18 -1.65
N GLU A 110 0.59 6.41 -0.85
CA GLU A 110 -0.85 6.54 -0.66
C GLU A 110 -1.20 7.93 -0.13
N TYR A 111 -0.51 8.38 0.93
CA TYR A 111 -0.70 9.70 1.51
C TYR A 111 -0.45 10.83 0.50
N TYR A 112 0.62 10.73 -0.30
CA TYR A 112 0.91 11.72 -1.34
C TYR A 112 -0.16 11.73 -2.44
N LEU A 113 -0.65 10.57 -2.88
CA LEU A 113 -1.73 10.51 -3.87
C LEU A 113 -3.05 11.07 -3.32
N LEU A 114 -3.42 10.73 -2.09
CA LEU A 114 -4.62 11.29 -1.45
C LEU A 114 -4.54 12.83 -1.35
N THR A 115 -3.34 13.35 -1.03
CA THR A 115 -3.08 14.80 -1.02
C THR A 115 -3.28 15.41 -2.41
N VAL A 116 -2.77 14.77 -3.45
CA VAL A 116 -2.95 15.20 -4.84
C VAL A 116 -4.42 15.17 -5.26
N MET A 117 -5.18 14.15 -4.86
CA MET A 117 -6.62 14.05 -5.14
C MET A 117 -7.43 15.12 -4.40
N ALA A 118 -7.08 15.44 -3.16
CA ALA A 118 -7.67 16.54 -2.41
C ALA A 118 -7.37 17.89 -3.09
N TYR A 119 -6.14 18.07 -3.56
CA TYR A 119 -5.75 19.24 -4.34
C TYR A 119 -6.52 19.34 -5.66
N ASP A 120 -6.73 18.22 -6.38
CA ASP A 120 -7.56 18.18 -7.59
C ASP A 120 -8.97 18.73 -7.34
N ARG A 121 -9.64 18.22 -6.31
CA ARG A 121 -10.98 18.67 -5.91
C ARG A 121 -10.99 20.15 -5.50
N TYR A 122 -9.97 20.60 -4.77
CA TYR A 122 -9.84 22.00 -4.38
C TYR A 122 -9.72 22.94 -5.59
N VAL A 123 -8.84 22.63 -6.55
CA VAL A 123 -8.67 23.46 -7.76
C VAL A 123 -9.93 23.45 -8.62
N ALA A 124 -10.60 22.31 -8.73
CA ALA A 124 -11.87 22.20 -9.46
C ALA A 124 -12.95 23.14 -8.90
N ILE A 125 -13.03 23.30 -7.57
CA ILE A 125 -14.02 24.16 -6.90
C ILE A 125 -13.59 25.63 -6.92
N CYS A 126 -12.36 25.91 -6.49
CA CYS A 126 -11.90 27.28 -6.25
C CYS A 126 -11.42 28.00 -7.52
N LYS A 127 -11.03 27.27 -8.58
CA LYS A 127 -10.44 27.82 -9.81
C LYS A 127 -10.94 27.09 -11.07
N PRO A 128 -12.26 27.01 -11.32
CA PRO A 128 -12.83 26.22 -12.43
C PRO A 128 -12.30 26.65 -13.81
N LEU A 129 -12.10 27.95 -14.06
CA LEU A 129 -11.58 28.44 -15.35
C LEU A 129 -10.14 27.98 -15.65
N HIS A 130 -9.32 27.72 -14.64
CA HIS A 130 -7.92 27.32 -14.80
C HIS A 130 -7.71 25.81 -14.60
N TYR A 131 -8.77 25.07 -14.26
CA TYR A 131 -8.69 23.64 -13.96
C TYR A 131 -8.11 22.85 -15.14
N GLY A 132 -8.57 23.11 -16.36
CA GLY A 132 -8.09 22.39 -17.56
C GLY A 132 -6.59 22.62 -17.87
N THR A 133 -6.05 23.80 -17.54
CA THR A 133 -4.63 24.10 -17.73
C THR A 133 -3.75 23.58 -16.60
N LEU A 134 -4.25 23.58 -15.36
CA LEU A 134 -3.52 23.10 -14.19
C LEU A 134 -3.51 21.57 -14.11
N MET A 135 -4.66 20.96 -14.42
CA MET A 135 -4.92 19.53 -14.33
C MET A 135 -4.90 18.86 -15.72
N ASP A 136 -3.97 19.29 -16.57
CA ASP A 136 -3.69 18.61 -17.84
C ASP A 136 -3.09 17.21 -17.60
N SER A 137 -3.28 16.32 -18.58
CA SER A 137 -2.78 14.94 -18.53
C SER A 137 -1.27 14.86 -18.25
N ARG A 138 -0.46 15.77 -18.82
CA ARG A 138 0.98 15.80 -18.55
C ARG A 138 1.30 16.20 -17.11
N SER A 139 0.56 17.16 -16.55
CA SER A 139 0.72 17.56 -15.15
C SER A 139 0.32 16.43 -14.21
N CYS A 140 -0.75 15.72 -14.52
CA CYS A 140 -1.24 14.56 -13.79
C CYS A 140 -0.17 13.45 -13.69
N ILE A 141 0.46 13.11 -14.81
CA ILE A 141 1.57 12.12 -14.85
C ILE A 141 2.76 12.58 -13.99
N LYS A 142 3.13 13.87 -14.06
CA LYS A 142 4.22 14.41 -13.23
C LYS A 142 3.89 14.36 -11.74
N MET A 143 2.67 14.69 -11.34
CA MET A 143 2.22 14.63 -9.95
C MET A 143 2.20 13.19 -9.42
N ALA A 144 1.72 12.24 -10.23
CA ALA A 144 1.81 10.83 -9.88
C ALA A 144 3.28 10.39 -9.73
N ALA A 145 4.14 10.68 -10.71
CA ALA A 145 5.56 10.34 -10.62
C ALA A 145 6.22 10.95 -9.37
N ALA A 146 5.85 12.18 -8.99
CA ALA A 146 6.31 12.82 -7.76
C ALA A 146 5.78 12.11 -6.50
N ALA A 147 4.53 11.64 -6.48
CA ALA A 147 3.97 10.89 -5.36
C ALA A 147 4.69 9.53 -5.17
N TRP A 148 4.90 8.79 -6.27
CA TRP A 148 5.64 7.53 -6.26
C TRP A 148 7.12 7.73 -5.86
N GLY A 149 7.78 8.74 -6.44
CA GLY A 149 9.17 9.06 -6.14
C GLY A 149 9.37 9.60 -4.72
N GLY A 150 8.45 10.43 -4.23
CA GLY A 150 8.45 10.95 -2.87
C GLY A 150 8.21 9.85 -1.84
N GLY A 151 7.29 8.92 -2.14
CA GLY A 151 7.06 7.74 -1.29
C GLY A 151 8.29 6.84 -1.22
N PHE A 152 8.98 6.64 -2.35
CA PHE A 152 10.25 5.91 -2.39
C PHE A 152 11.33 6.60 -1.55
N LEU A 153 11.51 7.91 -1.74
CA LEU A 153 12.50 8.66 -0.98
C LEU A 153 12.23 8.61 0.53
N ASN A 154 10.96 8.74 0.94
CA ASN A 154 10.57 8.65 2.34
C ASN A 154 10.78 7.25 2.94
N ALA A 155 10.73 6.20 2.14
CA ALA A 155 11.03 4.85 2.60
C ALA A 155 12.53 4.54 2.71
N VAL A 156 13.38 5.30 2.00
CA VAL A 156 14.84 5.11 1.98
C VAL A 156 15.56 5.92 3.05
N ILE A 157 15.08 7.14 3.36
CA ILE A 157 15.66 8.05 4.36
C ILE A 157 15.35 7.56 5.78
#